data_AF-A0A3M0J2T6-F1
#
_entry.id   AF-A0A3M0J2T6-F1
#
_cell.length_a   1.000
_cell.length_b   1.000
_cell.length_c   1.000
_cell.angle_alpha   90.00
_cell.angle_beta   90.00
_cell.angle_gamma   90.00
#
_symmetry.space_group_name_H-M   'P 1'
#
loop_
_entity.id
_entity.type
_entity.pdbx_description
1 polymer ?
#
loop_
_entity_poly.entity_id
_entity_poly.type
_entity_poly.pdbx_seq_one_letter_code
_entity_poly.pdbx_strand_id
1 'polypeptide(L)'
;MTIWEKSNEGKETLKIGGDQKWKGKIWTPEEIIKTYGPATWAQDGSWGYRTPIYMLNRIIRLQAVLEMVSNRTALALDHISDQLTQTRAVIYQIRLAVDYLLADEGGICGKFNSSECCLEIDDKSAVIKNISKEIRKLAYVGNQEWTPLMDTN
;
A
#
# COMPACT_ATOMS: atom_id res chain seq x y z
N MET A 1 -1.07 -7.41 60.03
CA MET A 1 -0.85 -6.65 58.78
C MET A 1 -0.34 -7.62 57.74
N THR A 2 -1.23 -8.05 56.84
CA THR A 2 -0.95 -9.11 55.86
C THR A 2 -0.10 -8.57 54.71
N ILE A 3 0.70 -9.44 54.07
CA ILE A 3 1.59 -9.11 52.94
C ILE A 3 0.87 -8.36 51.80
N TRP A 4 -0.46 -8.49 51.71
CA TRP A 4 -1.33 -7.77 50.78
C TRP A 4 -1.44 -6.25 51.03
N GLU A 5 -1.27 -5.76 52.26
CA GLU A 5 -1.38 -4.32 52.58
C GLU A 5 -0.11 -3.55 52.16
N LYS A 6 1.08 -4.17 52.27
CA LYS A 6 2.35 -3.57 51.82
C LYS A 6 2.46 -3.41 50.30
N SER A 7 1.59 -4.06 49.53
CA SER A 7 1.57 -3.93 48.07
C SER A 7 0.86 -2.65 47.59
N ASN A 8 0.15 -1.92 48.47
CA ASN A 8 -0.62 -0.73 48.09
C ASN A 8 0.01 0.60 48.50
N GLU A 9 1.12 0.60 49.27
CA GLU A 9 1.84 1.83 49.66
C GLU A 9 2.85 2.30 48.59
N GLY A 10 3.08 1.50 47.55
CA GLY A 10 4.00 1.81 46.44
C GLY A 10 3.31 2.09 45.11
N LYS A 11 2.01 2.40 45.10
CA LYS A 11 1.36 3.03 43.94
C LYS A 11 1.65 4.52 43.93
N GLU A 12 2.93 4.88 44.08
CA GLU A 12 3.40 6.12 43.47
C GLU A 12 2.96 6.04 42.01
N THR A 13 2.26 7.07 41.59
CA THR A 13 1.82 7.24 40.21
C THR A 13 3.03 6.94 39.33
N LEU A 14 3.02 5.76 38.67
CA LEU A 14 3.92 5.50 37.58
C LEU A 14 3.68 6.67 36.65
N LYS A 15 4.58 7.64 36.65
CA LYS A 15 4.67 8.64 35.60
C LYS A 15 5.10 7.83 34.39
N ILE A 16 4.12 7.13 33.80
CA ILE A 16 4.21 6.53 32.48
C ILE A 16 4.60 7.70 31.60
N GLY A 17 5.89 7.74 31.25
CA GLY A 17 6.52 8.86 30.57
C GLY A 17 5.69 9.25 29.37
N GLY A 18 4.98 10.36 29.51
CA GLY A 18 3.95 10.80 28.61
C GLY A 18 4.00 12.30 28.43
N ASP A 19 5.18 12.92 28.46
CA ASP A 19 5.39 14.30 27.97
C ASP A 19 5.26 14.39 26.43
N GLN A 20 4.58 13.41 25.80
CA GLN A 20 4.30 13.39 24.38
C GLN A 20 3.13 14.34 24.10
N LYS A 21 3.46 15.58 23.68
CA LYS A 21 2.52 16.64 23.28
C LYS A 21 1.84 16.37 21.93
N TRP A 22 1.50 15.13 21.62
CA TRP A 22 1.11 14.70 20.27
C TRP A 22 -0.42 14.58 20.10
N LYS A 23 -1.17 14.90 21.16
CA LYS A 23 -2.63 14.98 21.18
C LYS A 23 -3.13 15.95 20.10
N GLY A 24 -4.10 15.54 19.30
CA GLY A 24 -4.67 16.37 18.22
C GLY A 24 -3.82 16.44 16.94
N LYS A 25 -2.63 15.84 16.91
CA LYS A 25 -1.83 15.78 15.68
C LYS A 25 -2.37 14.65 14.80
N ILE A 26 -2.70 14.99 13.55
CA ILE A 26 -2.95 14.02 12.49
C ILE A 26 -1.62 13.42 12.05
N TRP A 27 -1.52 12.09 12.04
CA TRP A 27 -0.36 11.34 11.61
C TRP A 27 -0.57 10.79 10.20
N THR A 28 0.15 11.32 9.21
CA THR A 28 0.15 10.72 7.86
C THR A 28 1.10 9.51 7.79
N PRO A 29 0.94 8.61 6.81
CA PRO A 29 1.84 7.48 6.63
C PRO A 29 3.32 7.89 6.52
N GLU A 30 3.62 9.00 5.84
CA GLU A 30 4.98 9.53 5.70
C GLU A 30 5.57 9.96 7.05
N GLU A 31 4.79 10.64 7.88
CA GLU A 31 5.22 11.06 9.21
C GLU A 31 5.46 9.87 10.14
N ILE A 32 4.60 8.85 10.08
CA ILE A 32 4.75 7.60 10.84
C ILE A 32 6.07 6.91 10.46
N ILE A 33 6.33 6.78 9.16
CA ILE A 33 7.54 6.12 8.63
C ILE A 33 8.79 6.88 9.07
N LYS A 34 8.77 8.21 8.99
CA LYS A 34 9.87 9.08 9.41
C LYS A 34 10.13 8.97 10.91
N THR A 35 9.07 8.92 11.71
CA THR A 35 9.15 8.90 13.18
C THR A 35 9.72 7.59 13.71
N TYR A 36 9.23 6.45 13.23
CA TYR A 36 9.61 5.16 13.83
C TYR A 36 10.88 4.54 13.23
N GLY A 37 11.41 5.03 12.11
CA GLY A 37 12.66 4.56 11.51
C GLY A 37 12.67 3.05 11.15
N PRO A 38 13.70 2.53 10.46
CA PRO A 38 13.81 1.11 10.18
C PRO A 38 14.03 0.28 11.46
N ALA A 39 13.63 -1.00 11.43
CA ALA A 39 13.97 -1.93 12.49
C ALA A 39 15.47 -2.23 12.43
N THR A 40 16.14 -2.22 13.59
CA THR A 40 17.55 -2.59 13.72
C THR A 40 17.65 -3.82 14.62
N TRP A 41 18.54 -4.73 14.26
CA TRP A 41 18.90 -5.86 15.13
C TRP A 41 19.94 -5.37 16.13
N ALA A 42 19.66 -5.49 17.43
CA ALA A 42 20.68 -5.34 18.45
C ALA A 42 21.58 -6.57 18.46
N GLN A 43 22.87 -6.40 18.17
CA GLN A 43 23.88 -7.47 18.28
C GLN A 43 24.17 -7.83 19.75
N ASP A 44 23.84 -6.94 20.69
CA ASP A 44 24.16 -7.04 22.11
C ASP A 44 23.08 -7.72 22.97
N GLY A 45 21.96 -8.13 22.37
CA GLY A 45 20.86 -8.79 23.09
C GLY A 45 20.06 -7.88 24.04
N SER A 46 20.21 -6.55 23.94
CA SER A 46 19.50 -5.60 24.81
C SER A 46 17.96 -5.74 24.73
N TRP A 47 17.32 -5.69 25.90
CA TRP A 47 15.89 -6.01 26.07
C TRP A 47 14.91 -5.00 25.45
N GLY A 48 15.37 -3.80 25.08
CA GLY A 48 14.52 -2.72 24.56
C GLY A 48 13.71 -3.12 23.32
N TYR A 49 14.25 -4.01 22.48
CA TYR A 49 13.63 -4.48 21.24
C TYR A 49 12.50 -5.50 21.44
N ARG A 50 12.40 -6.10 22.64
CA ARG A 50 11.34 -7.07 23.00
C ARG A 50 10.20 -6.44 23.81
N THR A 51 10.21 -5.11 23.98
CA THR A 51 9.12 -4.45 24.69
C THR A 51 7.85 -4.40 23.82
N PRO A 52 6.66 -4.60 24.42
CA PRO A 52 5.39 -4.45 23.70
C PRO A 52 5.26 -3.10 22.99
N ILE A 53 5.78 -2.03 23.61
CA ILE A 53 5.79 -0.67 23.04
C ILE A 53 6.62 -0.60 21.77
N TYR A 54 7.84 -1.17 21.79
CA TYR A 54 8.69 -1.21 20.60
C TYR A 54 8.01 -2.01 19.47
N MET A 55 7.48 -3.19 19.77
CA MET A 55 6.81 -4.04 18.77
C MET A 55 5.59 -3.33 18.15
N LEU A 56 4.78 -2.66 18.96
CA LEU A 56 3.63 -1.89 18.49
C LEU A 56 4.05 -0.78 17.53
N ASN A 57 5.07 0.00 17.87
CA ASN A 57 5.61 1.05 17.00
C ASN A 57 6.09 0.49 15.64
N ARG A 58 6.62 -0.74 15.62
CA ARG A 58 7.02 -1.42 14.38
C ARG A 58 5.83 -1.87 13.53
N ILE A 59 4.77 -2.36 14.17
CA ILE A 59 3.53 -2.74 13.47
C ILE A 59 2.87 -1.50 12.85
N ILE A 60 2.76 -0.41 13.62
CA ILE A 60 2.21 0.87 13.12
C ILE A 60 3.00 1.38 11.92
N ARG A 61 4.34 1.34 12.00
CA ARG A 61 5.18 1.68 10.85
C ARG A 61 4.94 0.76 9.66
N LEU A 62 4.85 -0.55 9.88
CA LEU A 62 4.61 -1.51 8.79
C LEU A 62 3.27 -1.23 8.09
N GLN A 63 2.23 -0.90 8.84
CA GLN A 63 0.92 -0.50 8.30
C GLN A 63 1.05 0.74 7.39
N ALA A 64 1.73 1.79 7.85
CA ALA A 64 1.97 2.98 7.05
C ALA A 64 2.79 2.72 5.77
N VAL A 65 3.83 1.88 5.86
CA VAL A 65 4.61 1.47 4.67
C VAL A 65 3.72 0.72 3.68
N LEU A 66 2.89 -0.21 4.17
CA LEU A 66 2.02 -1.03 3.34
C LEU A 66 0.97 -0.16 2.63
N GLU A 67 0.34 0.79 3.32
CA GLU A 67 -0.60 1.74 2.74
C GLU A 67 0.05 2.59 1.62
N MET A 68 1.26 3.09 1.85
CA MET A 68 1.95 3.90 0.85
C MET A 68 2.39 3.07 -0.38
N VAL A 69 2.93 1.87 -0.16
CA VAL A 69 3.37 0.99 -1.26
C VAL A 69 2.18 0.52 -2.07
N SER A 70 1.12 0.05 -1.43
CA SER A 70 -0.10 -0.40 -2.10
C SER A 70 -0.78 0.70 -2.92
N ASN A 71 -0.84 1.94 -2.42
CA ASN A 71 -1.38 3.06 -3.18
C ASN A 71 -0.55 3.37 -4.44
N ARG A 72 0.79 3.36 -4.31
CA ARG A 72 1.70 3.53 -5.46
C ARG A 72 1.58 2.39 -6.46
N THR A 73 1.48 1.14 -5.99
CA THR A 73 1.26 -0.03 -6.85
C THR A 73 -0.08 0.06 -7.58
N ALA A 74 -1.16 0.45 -6.90
CA ALA A 74 -2.46 0.64 -7.52
C ALA A 74 -2.43 1.75 -8.60
N LEU A 75 -1.73 2.85 -8.35
CA LEU A 75 -1.52 3.92 -9.34
C LEU A 75 -0.75 3.42 -10.56
N ALA A 76 0.31 2.64 -10.37
CA ALA A 76 1.04 2.04 -11.48
C ALA A 76 0.16 1.08 -12.30
N LEU A 77 -0.68 0.27 -11.65
CA LEU A 77 -1.62 -0.62 -12.32
C LEU A 77 -2.67 0.16 -13.15
N ASP A 78 -3.15 1.29 -12.67
CA ASP A 78 -4.06 2.16 -13.43
C ASP A 78 -3.40 2.68 -14.71
N HIS A 79 -2.15 3.15 -14.60
CA HIS A 79 -1.39 3.62 -15.77
C HIS A 79 -1.14 2.50 -16.78
N ILE A 80 -0.78 1.30 -16.31
CA ILE A 80 -0.63 0.13 -17.19
C ILE A 80 -1.96 -0.20 -17.89
N SER A 81 -3.07 -0.17 -17.15
CA SER A 81 -4.39 -0.42 -17.74
C SER A 81 -4.76 0.58 -18.83
N ASP A 82 -4.46 1.87 -18.62
CA ASP A 82 -4.74 2.91 -19.63
C ASP A 82 -3.85 2.74 -20.86
N GLN A 83 -2.57 2.45 -20.66
CA GLN A 83 -1.63 2.17 -21.75
C GLN A 83 -2.05 0.96 -22.58
N LEU A 84 -2.45 -0.16 -21.94
CA LEU A 84 -2.93 -1.35 -22.66
C LEU A 84 -4.14 -1.03 -23.55
N THR A 85 -5.06 -0.20 -23.07
CA THR A 85 -6.26 0.21 -23.82
C THR A 85 -5.87 1.05 -25.04
N GLN A 86 -4.97 2.01 -24.86
CA GLN A 86 -4.47 2.87 -25.95
C GLN A 86 -3.69 2.07 -26.99
N THR A 87 -2.76 1.21 -26.55
CA THR A 87 -1.97 0.35 -27.44
C THR A 87 -2.88 -0.57 -28.24
N ARG A 88 -3.91 -1.16 -27.63
CA ARG A 88 -4.91 -1.97 -28.32
C ARG A 88 -5.62 -1.18 -29.43
N ALA A 89 -6.08 0.05 -29.12
CA ALA A 89 -6.75 0.91 -30.10
C ALA A 89 -5.83 1.25 -31.30
N VAL A 90 -4.56 1.58 -31.02
CA VAL A 90 -3.57 1.86 -32.07
C VAL A 90 -3.31 0.62 -32.92
N ILE A 91 -3.18 -0.56 -32.31
CA ILE A 91 -2.98 -1.81 -33.05
C ILE A 91 -4.16 -2.10 -33.97
N TYR A 92 -5.41 -1.89 -33.53
CA TYR A 92 -6.57 -2.04 -34.41
C TYR A 92 -6.55 -1.06 -35.59
N GLN A 93 -6.17 0.20 -35.37
CA GLN A 93 -6.04 1.17 -36.45
C GLN A 93 -4.97 0.77 -37.46
N ILE A 94 -3.80 0.33 -36.99
CA ILE A 94 -2.72 -0.17 -37.86
C ILE A 94 -3.20 -1.39 -38.65
N ARG A 95 -3.87 -2.33 -37.98
CA ARG A 95 -4.41 -3.53 -38.62
C ARG A 95 -5.38 -3.18 -39.75
N LEU A 96 -6.34 -2.29 -39.50
CA LEU A 96 -7.28 -1.83 -40.52
C LEU A 96 -6.58 -1.15 -41.71
N ALA A 97 -5.58 -0.32 -41.44
CA ALA A 97 -4.80 0.34 -42.49
C ALA A 97 -4.01 -0.67 -43.34
N VAL A 98 -3.39 -1.68 -42.71
CA VAL A 98 -2.66 -2.73 -43.42
C VAL A 98 -3.60 -3.64 -44.20
N ASP A 99 -4.76 -4.01 -43.63
CA ASP A 99 -5.78 -4.78 -44.34
C ASP A 99 -6.31 -4.03 -45.58
N TYR A 100 -6.46 -2.71 -45.49
CA TYR A 100 -6.78 -1.86 -46.64
C TYR A 100 -5.67 -1.86 -47.70
N LEU A 101 -4.41 -1.70 -47.29
CA LEU A 101 -3.27 -1.71 -48.22
C LEU A 101 -3.09 -3.06 -48.92
N LEU A 102 -3.49 -4.16 -48.26
CA LEU A 102 -3.39 -5.52 -48.77
C LEU A 102 -4.71 -6.04 -49.33
N ALA A 103 -5.69 -5.18 -49.61
CA ALA A 103 -7.03 -5.60 -50.03
C ALA A 103 -7.01 -6.53 -51.26
N ASP A 104 -6.16 -6.24 -52.26
CA ASP A 104 -5.99 -7.06 -53.47
C ASP A 104 -5.35 -8.43 -53.17
N GLU A 105 -4.61 -8.55 -52.08
CA GLU A 105 -3.95 -9.77 -51.62
C GLU A 105 -4.79 -10.53 -50.57
N GLY A 106 -6.03 -10.10 -50.31
CA GLY A 106 -6.92 -10.68 -49.30
C GLY A 106 -6.62 -10.25 -47.86
N GLY A 107 -6.01 -9.08 -47.68
CA GLY A 107 -5.64 -8.52 -46.37
C GLY A 107 -4.46 -9.24 -45.73
N ILE A 108 -4.26 -9.03 -44.43
CA ILE A 108 -3.24 -9.73 -43.63
C ILE A 108 -3.47 -11.25 -43.69
N CYS A 109 -4.73 -11.70 -43.65
CA CYS A 109 -5.09 -13.12 -43.76
C CYS A 109 -4.61 -13.75 -45.07
N GLY A 110 -4.93 -13.13 -46.22
CA GLY A 110 -4.59 -13.67 -47.53
C GLY A 110 -3.08 -13.62 -47.81
N LYS A 111 -2.42 -12.51 -47.45
CA LYS A 111 -0.98 -12.33 -47.71
C LYS A 111 -0.08 -13.23 -46.87
N PHE A 112 -0.36 -13.36 -45.57
CA PHE A 112 0.52 -14.13 -44.67
C PHE A 112 0.18 -15.62 -44.59
N ASN A 113 -0.97 -16.04 -45.13
CA ASN A 113 -1.45 -17.43 -45.15
C ASN A 113 -1.29 -18.14 -43.78
N SER A 114 -1.48 -17.38 -42.70
CA SER A 114 -1.32 -17.82 -41.33
C SER A 114 -2.69 -17.98 -40.67
N SER A 115 -2.84 -19.00 -39.83
CA SER A 115 -4.03 -19.18 -38.98
C SER A 115 -4.16 -18.05 -37.94
N GLU A 116 -3.07 -17.34 -37.66
CA GLU A 116 -2.97 -16.27 -36.66
C GLU A 116 -3.43 -14.90 -37.13
N CYS A 117 -4.02 -14.80 -38.33
CA CYS A 117 -4.61 -13.56 -38.80
C CYS A 117 -5.65 -13.00 -37.83
N CYS A 118 -6.57 -13.79 -37.27
CA CYS A 118 -7.72 -13.30 -36.50
C CYS A 118 -7.46 -13.10 -34.99
N LEU A 119 -6.21 -12.88 -34.58
CA LEU A 119 -5.90 -12.67 -33.17
C LEU A 119 -6.49 -11.34 -32.66
N GLU A 120 -7.29 -11.45 -31.60
CA GLU A 120 -7.84 -10.32 -30.87
C GLU A 120 -7.05 -10.12 -29.58
N ILE A 121 -6.68 -8.87 -29.28
CA ILE A 121 -6.16 -8.51 -27.96
C ILE A 121 -7.35 -8.41 -27.03
N ASP A 122 -7.42 -9.22 -25.98
CA ASP A 122 -8.53 -9.17 -25.03
C ASP A 122 -8.45 -7.94 -24.12
N ASP A 123 -9.61 -7.38 -23.76
CA ASP A 123 -9.69 -6.23 -22.88
C ASP A 123 -9.67 -6.64 -21.41
N LYS A 124 -8.50 -6.57 -20.78
CA LYS A 124 -8.39 -6.76 -19.33
C LYS A 124 -8.26 -5.45 -18.55
N SER A 125 -8.40 -4.30 -19.21
CA SER A 125 -8.23 -2.99 -18.57
C SER A 125 -9.20 -2.79 -17.40
N ALA A 126 -10.48 -3.12 -17.59
CA ALA A 126 -11.51 -3.01 -16.56
C ALA A 126 -11.22 -3.89 -15.33
N VAL A 127 -10.70 -5.10 -15.56
CA VAL A 127 -10.33 -6.03 -14.47
C VAL A 127 -9.16 -5.47 -13.67
N ILE A 128 -8.12 -4.96 -14.35
CA ILE A 128 -6.95 -4.35 -13.70
C ILE A 128 -7.36 -3.13 -12.86
N LYS A 129 -8.23 -2.26 -13.40
CA LYS A 129 -8.78 -1.10 -12.67
C LYS A 129 -9.62 -1.50 -11.45
N ASN A 130 -10.35 -2.60 -11.53
CA ASN A 130 -11.10 -3.10 -10.37
C ASN A 130 -10.15 -3.61 -9.28
N ILE A 131 -9.08 -4.33 -9.67
CA ILE A 131 -8.06 -4.81 -8.73
C ILE A 131 -7.33 -3.64 -8.08
N SER A 132 -6.91 -2.62 -8.83
CA SER A 132 -6.23 -1.44 -8.27
C SER A 132 -7.12 -0.70 -7.27
N LYS A 133 -8.42 -0.59 -7.55
CA LYS A 133 -9.41 -0.01 -6.64
C LYS A 133 -9.54 -0.80 -5.34
N GLU A 134 -9.63 -2.13 -5.42
CA GLU A 134 -9.70 -2.99 -4.23
C GLU A 134 -8.40 -2.95 -3.42
N ILE A 135 -7.22 -2.88 -4.06
CA ILE A 135 -5.93 -2.70 -3.37
C ILE A 135 -5.95 -1.42 -2.52
N ARG A 136 -6.36 -0.28 -3.11
CA ARG A 136 -6.45 0.99 -2.37
C ARG A 136 -7.42 0.90 -1.21
N LYS A 137 -8.58 0.29 -1.42
CA LYS A 137 -9.62 0.14 -0.40
C LYS A 137 -9.15 -0.73 0.78
N LEU A 138 -8.48 -1.85 0.50
CA LEU A 138 -7.99 -2.77 1.52
C LEU A 138 -6.82 -2.19 2.33
N ALA A 139 -5.94 -1.46 1.67
CA ALA A 139 -4.74 -0.93 2.31
C ALA A 139 -4.95 0.42 3.00
N TYR A 140 -6.10 1.06 2.80
CA TYR A 140 -6.44 2.30 3.47
C TYR A 140 -6.61 2.09 4.97
N VAL A 141 -5.73 2.71 5.76
CA VAL A 141 -5.78 2.69 7.23
C VAL A 141 -6.40 3.98 7.76
N GLY A 142 -6.26 5.07 7.00
CA GLY A 142 -6.75 6.40 7.38
C GLY A 142 -5.79 7.14 8.31
N ASN A 143 -6.09 8.43 8.52
CA ASN A 143 -5.29 9.28 9.39
C ASN A 143 -5.36 8.80 10.84
N GLN A 144 -4.20 8.59 11.46
CA GLN A 144 -4.13 8.22 12.87
C GLN A 144 -4.08 9.47 13.74
N GLU A 145 -4.83 9.47 14.84
CA GLU A 145 -4.73 10.49 15.87
C GLU A 145 -4.20 9.84 17.15
N TRP A 146 -3.23 10.49 17.80
CA TRP A 146 -2.72 10.01 19.06
C TRP A 146 -3.63 10.44 20.20
N THR A 147 -4.28 9.48 20.85
CA THR A 147 -5.06 9.69 22.07
C THR A 147 -4.23 9.32 23.30
N PRO A 148 -3.89 10.28 24.19
CA PRO A 148 -3.22 9.96 25.45
C PRO A 148 -4.09 9.07 26.33
N LEU A 149 -3.44 8.25 27.17
CA LEU A 149 -4.12 7.41 28.15
C LEU A 149 -4.76 8.21 29.30
N MET A 150 -4.32 9.45 29.53
CA MET A 150 -4.95 10.37 30.49
C MET A 150 -5.00 11.78 29.90
N ASP A 151 -6.14 12.43 30.06
CA ASP A 151 -6.27 13.86 29.80
C ASP A 151 -5.51 14.63 30.88
N THR A 152 -4.38 15.23 30.50
CA THR A 152 -3.73 16.23 31.33
C THR A 152 -4.55 17.52 31.25
N ASN A 153 -5.42 17.73 32.24
CA ASN A 153 -6.05 19.03 32.53
C ASN A 153 -5.02 20.05 32.99
#